data_AF-A0A812UHD8-F1
#
_entry.id   AF-A0A812UHD8-F1
#
_cell.length_a   1.000
_cell.length_b   1.000
_cell.length_c   1.000
_cell.angle_alpha   90.00
_cell.angle_beta   90.00
_cell.angle_gamma   90.00
#
_symmetry.space_group_name_H-M   'P 1'
#
loop_
_entity.id
_entity.type
_entity.pdbx_description
1 polymer ?
#
loop_
_entity_poly.entity_id
_entity_poly.type
_entity_poly.pdbx_seq_one_letter_code
_entity_poly.pdbx_strand_id
1 'polypeptide(L)'
;MGVRMALRLLPFLFIGGASSCARLLSCQHYDAGDQALGEDAFLTLLPHLTCRDGGWQATVAASVGWISIFGYVIIIPGFLLYLMSKQKSAIAPSKRSIATAELGQDMAVVRLHAFQAHDDGTEPETLEKEPRMKHLLAAAVAHSAVYFRGTVSFRLQENRMMQVQLLDAAEIQDVENANSTASMMLRDKEYADQRRWIKITRMLTERCVFQDAEKGDRILAGADRLFCKYVLFELVWFEVVLKLVSAAFVSVIDSDDAPTLCAGVALVTASTLASFQPYVQRQANDLHSFCFVCLAASAAGFVLPNVWVARCGLALPFLLAFAQTLRPDGPESLALRLYEVAEQQLPELEQGATIELSVATERLLQSNVGFWV
;
A
#
# COMPACT_ATOMS: atom_id res chain seq x y z
N MET A 1 -22.53 6.91 -1.44
CA MET A 1 -22.17 6.19 -2.68
C MET A 1 -21.32 7.01 -3.66
N GLY A 2 -21.59 8.31 -3.88
CA GLY A 2 -20.88 9.12 -4.89
C GLY A 2 -19.35 9.20 -4.75
N VAL A 3 -18.83 9.52 -3.56
CA VAL A 3 -17.38 9.68 -3.32
C VAL A 3 -16.61 8.38 -3.59
N ARG A 4 -17.17 7.24 -3.15
CA ARG A 4 -16.57 5.92 -3.35
C ARG A 4 -16.45 5.55 -4.83
N MET A 5 -17.47 5.85 -5.63
CA MET A 5 -17.40 5.61 -7.09
C MET A 5 -16.46 6.60 -7.78
N ALA A 6 -16.47 7.87 -7.39
CA ALA A 6 -15.55 8.87 -7.93
C ALA A 6 -14.09 8.48 -7.69
N LEU A 7 -13.74 8.02 -6.49
CA LEU A 7 -12.39 7.53 -6.16
C LEU A 7 -11.99 6.25 -6.89
N ARG A 8 -12.95 5.39 -7.26
CA ARG A 8 -12.69 4.20 -8.08
C ARG A 8 -12.48 4.51 -9.56
N LEU A 9 -13.19 5.53 -10.08
CA LEU A 9 -13.05 5.97 -11.47
C LEU A 9 -11.79 6.82 -11.67
N LEU A 10 -11.34 7.49 -10.61
CA LEU A 10 -10.18 8.39 -10.63
C LEU A 10 -8.91 7.76 -11.24
N PRO A 11 -8.49 6.52 -10.92
CA PRO A 11 -7.26 5.93 -11.46
C PRO A 11 -7.38 5.57 -12.95
N PHE A 12 -8.54 5.07 -13.37
CA PHE A 12 -8.84 4.79 -14.78
C PHE A 12 -8.83 6.04 -15.63
N LEU A 13 -9.44 7.11 -15.12
CA LEU A 13 -9.39 8.44 -15.71
C LEU A 13 -7.96 8.99 -15.70
N PHE A 14 -7.18 8.74 -14.66
CA PHE A 14 -5.83 9.30 -14.53
C PHE A 14 -4.86 8.79 -15.61
N ILE A 15 -4.75 7.47 -15.79
CA ILE A 15 -3.77 6.89 -16.73
C ILE A 15 -4.23 7.07 -18.18
N GLY A 16 -5.50 6.75 -18.46
CA GLY A 16 -6.06 6.90 -19.81
C GLY A 16 -6.27 8.36 -20.21
N GLY A 17 -6.65 9.20 -19.25
CA GLY A 17 -6.89 10.62 -19.45
C GLY A 17 -5.60 11.41 -19.63
N ALA A 18 -4.59 11.27 -18.77
CA ALA A 18 -3.36 12.07 -18.89
C ALA A 18 -2.63 11.85 -20.23
N SER A 19 -2.50 10.59 -20.66
CA SER A 19 -1.94 10.25 -21.98
C SER A 19 -2.79 10.81 -23.13
N SER A 20 -4.13 10.73 -22.99
CA SER A 20 -5.03 11.28 -23.99
C SER A 20 -4.98 12.81 -24.05
N CYS A 21 -4.75 13.48 -22.92
CA CYS A 21 -4.66 14.94 -22.86
C CYS A 21 -3.39 15.47 -23.50
N ALA A 22 -2.25 14.82 -23.26
CA ALA A 22 -0.99 15.19 -23.91
C ALA A 22 -1.11 15.09 -25.44
N ARG A 23 -1.72 14.01 -25.92
CA ARG A 23 -1.96 13.76 -27.35
C ARG A 23 -3.05 14.64 -27.98
N LEU A 24 -3.87 15.32 -27.18
CA LEU A 24 -4.84 16.32 -27.63
C LEU A 24 -4.23 17.73 -27.76
N LEU A 25 -3.00 17.93 -27.26
CA LEU A 25 -2.29 19.21 -27.29
C LEU A 25 -1.25 19.31 -28.41
N SER A 26 -0.86 18.18 -29.00
CA SER A 26 0.09 18.11 -30.11
C SER A 26 -0.58 17.64 -31.40
N CYS A 27 -0.29 18.33 -32.50
CA CYS A 27 -0.63 17.87 -33.84
C CYS A 27 0.35 16.76 -34.25
N GLN A 28 -0.12 15.75 -34.99
CA GLN A 28 0.69 14.65 -35.47
C GLN A 28 1.39 15.03 -36.78
N HIS A 29 2.67 15.40 -36.71
CA HIS A 29 3.43 15.84 -37.90
C HIS A 29 4.07 14.72 -38.71
N TYR A 30 4.10 13.48 -38.20
CA TYR A 30 4.69 12.33 -38.88
C TYR A 30 3.78 11.10 -38.78
N ASP A 31 3.71 10.30 -39.85
CA ASP A 31 2.98 9.04 -39.84
C ASP A 31 3.76 7.92 -39.13
N ALA A 32 3.16 6.73 -39.02
CA ALA A 32 3.80 5.58 -38.36
C ALA A 32 5.02 5.01 -39.14
N GLY A 33 5.31 5.54 -40.33
CA GLY A 33 6.46 5.20 -41.16
C GLY A 33 7.46 6.36 -41.31
N ASP A 34 7.45 7.33 -40.38
CA ASP A 34 8.29 8.54 -40.36
C ASP A 34 8.12 9.48 -41.58
N GLN A 35 7.02 9.38 -42.33
CA GLN A 35 6.72 10.34 -43.38
C GLN A 35 6.07 11.59 -42.81
N ALA A 36 6.55 12.76 -43.23
CA ALA A 36 5.97 14.04 -42.83
C ALA A 36 4.52 14.14 -43.32
N LEU A 37 3.60 14.27 -42.36
CA LEU A 37 2.22 14.68 -42.59
C LEU A 37 2.24 16.20 -42.82
N GLY A 38 1.54 16.66 -43.86
CA GLY A 38 1.50 18.08 -44.24
C GLY A 38 0.89 18.99 -43.16
N GLU A 39 0.61 20.26 -43.51
CA GLU A 39 0.03 21.26 -42.58
C GLU A 39 -1.32 20.86 -41.96
N ASP A 40 -1.97 19.83 -42.49
CA ASP A 40 -3.23 19.26 -41.98
C ASP A 40 -3.04 18.10 -40.99
N ALA A 41 -1.84 17.94 -40.45
CA ALA A 41 -1.43 17.02 -39.40
C ALA A 41 -2.47 16.90 -38.26
N PHE A 42 -3.34 15.90 -38.28
CA PHE A 42 -4.45 15.79 -37.34
C PHE A 42 -3.98 15.67 -35.88
N LEU A 43 -4.86 15.91 -34.91
CA LEU A 43 -4.56 15.54 -33.53
C LEU A 43 -4.39 14.03 -33.43
N THR A 44 -3.36 13.59 -32.69
CA THR A 44 -2.91 12.19 -32.62
C THR A 44 -4.01 11.19 -32.21
N LEU A 45 -5.09 11.68 -31.59
CA LEU A 45 -6.27 10.87 -31.17
C LEU A 45 -7.54 11.15 -31.97
N LEU A 46 -7.57 12.22 -32.76
CA LEU A 46 -8.74 12.66 -33.52
C LEU A 46 -8.31 12.95 -34.97
N PRO A 47 -8.04 11.89 -35.77
CA PRO A 47 -7.53 11.99 -37.14
C PRO A 47 -8.52 12.60 -38.14
N HIS A 48 -9.65 13.12 -37.68
CA HIS A 48 -10.67 13.78 -38.49
C HIS A 48 -10.67 15.31 -38.30
N LEU A 49 -9.83 15.84 -37.40
CA LEU A 49 -9.73 17.27 -37.10
C LEU A 49 -8.53 17.87 -37.83
N THR A 50 -8.77 18.86 -38.70
CA THR A 50 -7.70 19.63 -39.35
C THR A 50 -6.99 20.50 -38.31
N CYS A 51 -5.71 20.23 -38.05
CA CYS A 51 -4.90 20.96 -37.08
C CYS A 51 -4.24 22.19 -37.74
N ARG A 52 -5.07 23.06 -38.32
CA ARG A 52 -4.58 24.34 -38.85
C ARG A 52 -4.37 25.29 -37.68
N ASP A 53 -3.15 25.79 -37.49
CA ASP A 53 -2.83 26.77 -36.45
C ASP A 53 -3.83 27.95 -36.52
N GLY A 54 -4.63 28.11 -35.47
CA GLY A 54 -5.69 29.14 -35.37
C GLY A 54 -7.11 28.72 -35.79
N GLY A 55 -7.34 27.46 -36.18
CA GLY A 55 -8.69 26.94 -36.45
C GLY A 55 -9.50 26.70 -35.18
N TRP A 56 -10.82 26.96 -35.23
CA TRP A 56 -11.75 26.76 -34.09
C TRP A 56 -11.66 25.35 -33.47
N GLN A 57 -11.51 24.32 -34.30
CA GLN A 57 -11.42 22.93 -33.85
C GLN A 57 -10.15 22.65 -33.03
N ALA A 58 -9.01 23.21 -33.44
CA ALA A 58 -7.75 23.11 -32.70
C ALA A 58 -7.85 23.86 -31.35
N THR A 59 -8.47 25.04 -31.33
CA THR A 59 -8.70 25.79 -30.08
C THR A 59 -9.59 25.02 -29.09
N VAL A 60 -10.66 24.39 -29.57
CA VAL A 60 -11.54 23.57 -28.72
C VAL A 60 -10.80 22.36 -28.16
N ALA A 61 -10.07 21.62 -28.99
CA ALA A 61 -9.32 20.46 -28.52
C ALA A 61 -8.21 20.84 -27.52
N ALA A 62 -7.48 21.93 -27.79
CA ALA A 62 -6.50 22.47 -26.86
C ALA A 62 -7.15 22.89 -25.54
N SER A 63 -8.34 23.50 -25.58
CA SER A 63 -9.08 23.87 -24.36
C SER A 63 -9.47 22.64 -23.53
N VAL A 64 -9.92 21.55 -24.17
CA VAL A 64 -10.24 20.29 -23.50
C VAL A 64 -8.98 19.66 -22.89
N GLY A 65 -7.85 19.68 -23.62
CA GLY A 65 -6.54 19.27 -23.14
C GLY A 65 -6.11 20.05 -21.88
N TRP A 66 -6.19 21.39 -21.92
CA TRP A 66 -5.83 22.26 -20.79
C TRP A 66 -6.75 22.09 -19.57
N ILE A 67 -8.07 22.00 -19.76
CA ILE A 67 -9.02 21.74 -18.67
C ILE A 67 -8.72 20.40 -18.01
N SER A 68 -8.38 19.40 -18.81
CA SER A 68 -8.06 18.08 -18.31
C SER A 68 -6.71 18.07 -17.58
N ILE A 69 -5.67 18.74 -18.09
CA ILE A 69 -4.42 18.96 -17.36
C ILE A 69 -4.68 19.64 -16.02
N PHE A 70 -5.49 20.70 -16.00
CA PHE A 70 -5.86 21.39 -14.77
C PHE A 70 -6.53 20.43 -13.76
N GLY A 71 -7.43 19.57 -14.25
CA GLY A 71 -8.03 18.50 -13.45
C GLY A 71 -6.99 17.52 -12.87
N TYR A 72 -6.10 16.99 -13.71
CA TYR A 72 -5.13 15.96 -13.33
C TYR A 72 -3.98 16.47 -12.47
N VAL A 73 -3.50 17.69 -12.71
CA VAL A 73 -2.32 18.27 -12.05
C VAL A 73 -2.69 19.10 -10.82
N ILE A 74 -3.87 19.72 -10.81
CA ILE A 74 -4.26 20.66 -9.75
C ILE A 74 -5.42 20.11 -8.91
N ILE A 75 -6.57 19.82 -9.52
CA ILE A 75 -7.78 19.44 -8.77
C ILE A 75 -7.57 18.11 -8.03
N ILE A 76 -7.09 17.09 -8.72
CA ILE A 76 -6.93 15.75 -8.14
C ILE A 76 -5.89 15.75 -7.01
N PRO A 77 -4.66 16.27 -7.18
CA PRO A 77 -3.71 16.37 -6.09
C PRO A 77 -4.22 17.26 -4.95
N GLY A 78 -4.92 18.36 -5.26
CA GLY A 78 -5.54 19.21 -4.23
C GLY A 78 -6.56 18.47 -3.36
N PHE A 79 -7.43 17.66 -3.98
CA PHE A 79 -8.38 16.83 -3.25
C PHE A 79 -7.69 15.74 -2.41
N LEU A 80 -6.65 15.11 -2.94
CA LEU A 80 -5.85 14.13 -2.20
C LEU A 80 -5.12 14.78 -1.01
N LEU A 81 -4.55 15.98 -1.19
CA LEU A 81 -3.93 16.75 -0.11
C LEU A 81 -4.93 17.13 0.98
N TYR A 82 -6.15 17.52 0.60
CA TYR A 82 -7.24 17.77 1.54
C TYR A 82 -7.58 16.51 2.35
N LEU A 83 -7.76 15.37 1.67
CA LEU A 83 -8.02 14.08 2.33
C LEU A 83 -6.89 13.69 3.28
N MET A 84 -5.64 13.86 2.86
CA MET A 84 -4.46 13.58 3.69
C MET A 84 -4.40 14.49 4.92
N SER A 85 -4.76 15.77 4.79
CA SER A 85 -4.81 16.69 5.93
C SER A 85 -5.85 16.25 6.95
N LYS A 86 -7.07 15.95 6.50
CA LYS A 86 -8.14 15.41 7.36
C LYS A 86 -7.74 14.09 8.03
N GLN A 87 -7.16 13.20 7.26
CA GLN A 87 -6.67 11.90 7.73
C GLN A 87 -5.57 12.07 8.80
N LYS A 88 -4.62 12.99 8.62
CA LYS A 88 -3.59 13.28 9.64
C LYS A 88 -4.20 13.74 10.95
N SER A 89 -5.22 14.59 10.90
CA SER A 89 -5.95 15.01 12.10
C SER A 89 -6.67 13.84 12.77
N ALA A 90 -7.32 12.98 11.99
CA ALA A 90 -8.05 11.82 12.51
C ALA A 90 -7.13 10.78 13.19
N ILE A 91 -5.92 10.58 12.66
CA ILE A 91 -4.98 9.55 13.15
C ILE A 91 -4.05 10.08 14.24
N ALA A 92 -3.95 11.39 14.45
CA ALA A 92 -3.08 11.97 15.48
C ALA A 92 -3.14 11.28 16.86
N PRO A 93 -4.30 10.78 17.35
CA PRO A 93 -4.37 10.03 18.61
C PRO A 93 -3.58 8.72 18.63
N SER A 94 -3.45 8.00 17.50
CA SER A 94 -2.78 6.69 17.44
C SER A 94 -1.28 6.78 17.77
N LYS A 95 -0.67 7.95 17.55
CA LYS A 95 0.76 8.20 17.79
C LYS A 95 1.12 8.39 19.25
N ARG A 96 0.13 8.46 20.14
CA ARG A 96 0.33 8.72 21.58
C ARG A 96 0.63 7.46 22.39
N SER A 97 0.65 6.28 21.78
CA SER A 97 0.91 5.02 22.47
C SER A 97 1.92 4.14 21.74
N ILE A 98 2.76 3.45 22.50
CA ILE A 98 3.66 2.39 22.03
C ILE A 98 3.30 1.09 22.72
N ALA A 99 3.29 0.00 21.97
CA ALA A 99 3.21 -1.34 22.53
C ALA A 99 4.60 -1.93 22.79
N THR A 100 4.75 -2.61 23.91
CA THR A 100 5.91 -3.42 24.28
C THR A 100 5.44 -4.85 24.51
N ALA A 101 6.29 -5.82 24.19
CA ALA A 101 6.03 -7.23 24.43
C ALA A 101 7.18 -7.78 25.26
N GLU A 102 6.85 -8.40 26.39
CA GLU A 102 7.78 -9.15 27.22
C GLU A 102 7.58 -10.64 26.92
N LEU A 103 8.62 -11.28 26.38
CA LEU A 103 8.59 -12.70 26.04
C LEU A 103 9.01 -13.54 27.25
N GLY A 104 8.10 -14.33 27.80
CA GLY A 104 8.39 -15.44 28.71
C GLY A 104 8.58 -16.74 27.93
N GLN A 105 8.88 -17.85 28.64
CA GLN A 105 9.13 -19.15 28.01
C GLN A 105 7.94 -19.68 27.20
N ASP A 106 6.71 -19.60 27.73
CA ASP A 106 5.47 -20.07 27.07
C ASP A 106 4.38 -18.99 26.98
N MET A 107 4.67 -17.78 27.46
CA MET A 107 3.72 -16.67 27.50
C MET A 107 4.36 -15.38 27.03
N ALA A 108 3.65 -14.64 26.17
CA ALA A 108 4.02 -13.28 25.83
C ALA A 108 3.06 -12.30 26.52
N VAL A 109 3.62 -11.31 27.21
CA VAL A 109 2.84 -10.26 27.86
C VAL A 109 2.97 -8.98 27.06
N VAL A 110 1.87 -8.57 26.42
CA VAL A 110 1.82 -7.33 25.64
C VAL A 110 1.25 -6.20 26.50
N ARG A 111 2.01 -5.10 26.58
CA ARG A 111 1.69 -3.89 27.34
C ARG A 111 1.64 -2.68 26.42
N LEU A 112 0.80 -1.71 26.78
CA LEU A 112 0.70 -0.44 26.09
C LEU A 112 1.23 0.68 27.00
N HIS A 113 2.23 1.42 26.53
CA HIS A 113 2.75 2.61 27.17
C HIS A 113 2.19 3.85 26.46
N ALA A 114 1.49 4.72 27.18
CA ALA A 114 1.10 6.02 26.66
C ALA A 114 2.25 7.01 26.86
N PHE A 115 2.57 7.79 25.83
CA PHE A 115 3.43 8.97 25.96
C PHE A 115 2.64 10.07 26.66
N GLN A 116 2.72 10.13 27.98
CA GLN A 116 2.14 11.25 28.70
C GLN A 116 3.02 12.49 28.51
N ALA A 117 2.37 13.60 28.13
CA ALA A 117 2.93 14.93 28.25
C ALA A 117 3.32 15.18 29.71
N HIS A 118 4.43 15.89 29.91
CA HIS A 118 4.97 16.28 31.21
C HIS A 118 3.92 17.02 32.07
N ASP A 119 4.09 16.88 33.40
CA ASP A 119 3.41 17.57 34.51
C ASP A 119 1.92 17.32 34.73
N ASP A 120 1.60 16.23 35.42
CA ASP A 120 1.13 16.27 36.81
C ASP A 120 0.87 14.82 37.23
N GLY A 121 1.23 14.44 38.46
CA GLY A 121 1.22 13.07 39.00
C GLY A 121 -0.14 12.35 39.09
N THR A 122 -1.06 12.66 38.20
CA THR A 122 -2.31 11.96 37.93
C THR A 122 -2.09 11.06 36.73
N GLU A 123 -2.14 9.74 36.95
CA GLU A 123 -2.31 8.79 35.86
C GLU A 123 -3.50 9.24 34.99
N PRO A 124 -3.39 9.21 33.65
CA PRO A 124 -4.50 9.60 32.81
C PRO A 124 -5.50 8.44 32.82
N GLU A 125 -6.34 8.39 33.86
CA GLU A 125 -7.47 7.45 34.01
C GLU A 125 -8.52 7.59 32.89
N THR A 126 -8.30 8.46 31.91
CA THR A 126 -9.25 8.83 30.86
C THR A 126 -8.71 8.62 29.44
N LEU A 127 -7.76 7.70 29.23
CA LEU A 127 -7.83 6.96 27.96
C LEU A 127 -9.07 6.09 28.09
N GLU A 128 -10.16 6.48 27.39
CA GLU A 128 -11.40 5.72 27.31
C GLU A 128 -11.07 4.22 27.22
N LYS A 129 -11.68 3.39 28.07
CA LYS A 129 -11.32 1.97 28.22
C LYS A 129 -11.36 1.22 26.89
N GLU A 130 -12.30 1.61 26.02
CA GLU A 130 -12.56 0.98 24.73
C GLU A 130 -11.41 1.17 23.71
N PRO A 131 -10.94 2.39 23.34
CA PRO A 131 -9.83 2.55 22.41
C PRO A 131 -8.53 1.95 22.94
N ARG A 132 -8.30 2.00 24.26
CA ARG A 132 -7.11 1.37 24.86
C ARG A 132 -7.11 -0.13 24.64
N MET A 133 -8.25 -0.80 24.83
CA MET A 133 -8.36 -2.24 24.64
C MET A 133 -8.19 -2.63 23.17
N LYS A 134 -8.80 -1.90 22.22
CA LYS A 134 -8.62 -2.17 20.78
C LYS A 134 -7.15 -2.07 20.36
N HIS A 135 -6.43 -1.07 20.86
CA HIS A 135 -4.99 -0.92 20.58
C HIS A 135 -4.15 -2.05 21.17
N LEU A 136 -4.55 -2.53 22.35
CA LEU A 136 -3.85 -3.59 23.07
C LEU A 136 -4.07 -4.94 22.37
N LEU A 137 -5.29 -5.19 21.87
CA LEU A 137 -5.60 -6.32 21.00
C LEU A 137 -4.84 -6.24 19.67
N ALA A 138 -4.77 -5.06 19.04
CA ALA A 138 -4.02 -4.86 17.79
C ALA A 138 -2.54 -5.21 17.95
N ALA A 139 -1.90 -4.74 19.03
CA ALA A 139 -0.51 -5.07 19.35
C ALA A 139 -0.32 -6.57 19.62
N ALA A 140 -1.29 -7.17 20.31
CA ALA A 140 -1.28 -8.59 20.60
C ALA A 140 -1.37 -9.43 19.32
N VAL A 141 -2.37 -9.18 18.48
CA VAL A 141 -2.54 -9.88 17.20
C VAL A 141 -1.32 -9.69 16.29
N ALA A 142 -0.76 -8.49 16.24
CA ALA A 142 0.46 -8.22 15.48
C ALA A 142 1.65 -9.06 15.97
N HIS A 143 1.79 -9.23 17.29
CA HIS A 143 2.85 -10.05 17.88
C HIS A 143 2.66 -11.52 17.47
N SER A 144 1.44 -12.03 17.57
CA SER A 144 1.11 -13.41 17.20
C SER A 144 1.32 -13.70 15.72
N ALA A 145 0.97 -12.76 14.84
CA ALA A 145 1.17 -12.92 13.39
C ALA A 145 2.65 -12.98 12.97
N VAL A 146 3.57 -12.48 13.81
CA VAL A 146 5.02 -12.46 13.52
C VAL A 146 5.75 -13.61 14.20
N TYR A 147 5.47 -13.85 15.49
CA TYR A 147 6.29 -14.74 16.33
C TYR A 147 5.67 -16.13 16.56
N PHE A 148 4.36 -16.28 16.43
CA PHE A 148 3.67 -17.53 16.74
C PHE A 148 3.18 -18.26 15.48
N ARG A 149 3.09 -19.58 15.60
CA ARG A 149 2.44 -20.48 14.62
C ARG A 149 1.52 -21.43 15.38
N GLY A 150 0.40 -21.81 14.76
CA GLY A 150 -0.58 -22.69 15.40
C GLY A 150 -1.62 -21.90 16.19
N THR A 151 -2.15 -22.45 17.28
CA THR A 151 -3.24 -21.81 18.03
C THR A 151 -2.69 -20.91 19.13
N VAL A 152 -3.17 -19.67 19.20
CA VAL A 152 -2.81 -18.70 20.25
C VAL A 152 -4.05 -18.33 21.03
N SER A 153 -3.94 -18.35 22.35
CA SER A 153 -4.99 -17.88 23.23
C SER A 153 -4.68 -16.47 23.78
N PHE A 154 -5.71 -15.62 23.82
CA PHE A 154 -5.64 -14.26 24.35
C PHE A 154 -6.47 -14.16 25.62
N ARG A 155 -5.89 -13.57 26.66
CA ARG A 155 -6.59 -13.30 27.92
C ARG A 155 -6.26 -11.90 28.45
N LEU A 156 -7.29 -11.14 28.78
CA LEU A 156 -7.13 -9.80 29.38
C LEU A 156 -6.90 -9.93 30.89
N GLN A 157 -5.81 -9.36 31.38
CA GLN A 157 -5.52 -9.31 32.82
C GLN A 157 -4.97 -7.93 33.17
N GLU A 158 -5.67 -7.21 34.06
CA GLU A 158 -5.18 -5.95 34.66
C GLU A 158 -4.58 -4.95 33.64
N ASN A 159 -5.28 -4.70 32.53
CA ASN A 159 -4.84 -3.84 31.41
C ASN A 159 -3.62 -4.36 30.62
N ARG A 160 -3.41 -5.67 30.60
CA ARG A 160 -2.37 -6.35 29.79
C ARG A 160 -3.00 -7.49 28.99
N MET A 161 -2.44 -7.79 27.82
CA MET A 161 -2.80 -8.99 27.08
C MET A 161 -1.79 -10.06 27.42
N MET A 162 -2.30 -11.15 27.98
CA MET A 162 -1.56 -12.39 28.09
C MET A 162 -1.83 -13.18 26.82
N GLN A 163 -0.74 -13.61 26.17
CA GLN A 163 -0.78 -14.54 25.05
C GLN A 163 -0.18 -15.85 25.52
N VAL A 164 -0.89 -16.95 25.31
CA VAL A 164 -0.35 -18.29 25.55
C VAL A 164 -0.40 -19.06 24.25
N GLN A 165 0.76 -19.52 23.78
CA GLN A 165 0.82 -20.41 22.64
C GLN A 165 0.39 -21.80 23.09
N LEU A 166 -0.67 -22.33 22.48
CA LEU A 166 -1.09 -23.70 22.68
C LEU A 166 -0.22 -24.56 21.76
N LEU A 167 0.88 -25.07 22.30
CA LEU A 167 1.76 -26.01 21.60
C LEU A 167 1.00 -27.32 21.36
N ASP A 168 0.76 -27.66 20.10
CA ASP A 168 0.62 -29.06 19.71
C ASP A 168 1.99 -29.71 19.89
N ALA A 169 2.04 -30.82 20.63
CA ALA A 169 3.25 -31.44 21.21
C ALA A 169 4.30 -31.99 20.19
N ALA A 170 4.29 -31.56 18.93
CA ALA A 170 5.06 -32.16 17.84
C ALA A 170 6.22 -31.31 17.26
N GLU A 171 6.40 -30.03 17.64
CA GLU A 171 7.33 -29.11 16.93
C GLU A 171 8.59 -28.66 17.72
N ILE A 172 8.95 -29.30 18.83
CA ILE A 172 10.01 -28.77 19.74
C ILE A 172 11.46 -29.09 19.29
N GLN A 173 11.71 -29.92 18.29
CA GLN A 173 13.02 -30.62 18.22
C GLN A 173 14.14 -30.08 17.30
N ASP A 174 14.01 -28.91 16.65
CA ASP A 174 14.96 -28.54 15.57
C ASP A 174 15.84 -27.28 15.78
N VAL A 175 15.87 -26.64 16.96
CA VAL A 175 16.53 -25.31 17.11
C VAL A 175 17.91 -25.35 17.82
N GLU A 176 18.35 -26.47 18.39
CA GLU A 176 19.47 -26.43 19.35
C GLU A 176 20.90 -26.50 18.77
N ASN A 177 21.09 -26.55 17.45
CA ASN A 177 22.44 -26.62 16.85
C ASN A 177 22.69 -25.49 15.84
N ALA A 178 23.15 -24.33 16.31
CA ALA A 178 23.61 -23.27 15.43
C ALA A 178 24.89 -22.57 15.95
N ASN A 179 25.97 -22.74 15.18
CA ASN A 179 27.31 -22.18 15.40
C ASN A 179 27.35 -20.64 15.46
N SER A 180 28.48 -20.07 15.89
CA SER A 180 28.69 -18.63 16.15
C SER A 180 28.40 -17.63 15.00
N THR A 181 28.28 -18.08 13.74
CA THR A 181 27.79 -17.27 12.61
C THR A 181 26.26 -17.17 12.56
N ALA A 182 25.56 -18.14 13.14
CA ALA A 182 24.11 -18.12 13.30
C ALA A 182 23.67 -17.09 14.35
N SER A 183 24.48 -16.79 15.37
CA SER A 183 24.11 -15.80 16.39
C SER A 183 23.96 -14.38 15.83
N MET A 184 24.76 -14.01 14.82
CA MET A 184 24.62 -12.73 14.13
C MET A 184 23.39 -12.70 13.22
N MET A 185 23.16 -13.78 12.46
CA MET A 185 21.95 -13.90 11.61
C MET A 185 20.65 -14.00 12.43
N LEU A 186 20.70 -14.61 13.62
CA LEU A 186 19.58 -14.70 14.55
C LEU A 186 19.24 -13.33 15.13
N ARG A 187 20.25 -12.53 15.52
CA ARG A 187 20.04 -11.13 15.94
C ARG A 187 19.44 -10.29 14.82
N ASP A 188 19.97 -10.37 13.61
CA ASP A 188 19.44 -9.62 12.47
C ASP A 188 17.98 -10.00 12.16
N LYS A 189 17.65 -11.28 12.30
CA LYS A 189 16.27 -11.77 12.16
C LYS A 189 15.36 -11.26 13.28
N GLU A 190 15.79 -11.31 14.53
CA GLU A 190 15.04 -10.77 15.68
C GLU A 190 14.75 -9.27 15.51
N TYR A 191 15.74 -8.49 15.07
CA TYR A 191 15.55 -7.06 14.79
C TYR A 191 14.59 -6.83 13.62
N ALA A 192 14.66 -7.65 12.57
CA ALA A 192 13.75 -7.55 11.43
C ALA A 192 12.30 -7.89 11.83
N ASP A 193 12.12 -8.95 12.62
CA ASP A 193 10.82 -9.39 13.12
C ASP A 193 10.25 -8.37 14.11
N GLN A 194 11.07 -7.76 14.97
CA GLN A 194 10.66 -6.70 15.89
C GLN A 194 10.19 -5.45 15.12
N ARG A 195 10.95 -5.02 14.09
CA ARG A 195 10.54 -3.91 13.22
C ARG A 195 9.23 -4.20 12.50
N ARG A 196 9.05 -5.44 12.04
CA ARG A 196 7.83 -5.88 11.38
C ARG A 196 6.64 -5.88 12.35
N TRP A 197 6.81 -6.39 13.56
CA TRP A 197 5.79 -6.36 14.60
C TRP A 197 5.35 -4.93 14.93
N ILE A 198 6.30 -4.00 15.11
CA ILE A 198 6.00 -2.57 15.35
C ILE A 198 5.22 -1.98 14.16
N LYS A 199 5.63 -2.30 12.92
CA LYS A 199 4.95 -1.83 11.70
C LYS A 199 3.51 -2.33 11.62
N ILE A 200 3.27 -3.62 11.87
CA ILE A 200 1.93 -4.25 11.84
C ILE A 200 1.06 -3.71 12.98
N THR A 201 1.61 -3.59 14.19
CA THR A 201 0.91 -2.99 15.33
C THR A 201 0.43 -1.59 14.97
N ARG A 202 1.31 -0.76 14.41
CA ARG A 202 0.96 0.60 13.99
C ARG A 202 -0.11 0.60 12.90
N MET A 203 0.01 -0.27 11.90
CA MET A 203 -1.02 -0.44 10.86
C MET A 203 -2.40 -0.73 11.45
N LEU A 204 -2.48 -1.72 12.35
CA LEU A 204 -3.74 -2.10 12.99
C LEU A 204 -4.30 -0.97 13.85
N THR A 205 -3.48 -0.37 14.72
CA THR A 205 -3.88 0.77 15.56
C THR A 205 -4.37 1.96 14.74
N GLU A 206 -3.68 2.33 13.66
CA GLU A 206 -4.14 3.41 12.77
C GLU A 206 -5.52 3.08 12.18
N ARG A 207 -5.75 1.83 11.76
CA ARG A 207 -7.04 1.36 11.24
C ARG A 207 -8.17 1.43 12.25
N CYS A 208 -7.95 1.00 13.50
CA CYS A 208 -8.96 1.09 14.56
C CYS A 208 -9.42 2.54 14.75
N VAL A 209 -8.46 3.47 14.89
CA VAL A 209 -8.74 4.90 15.07
C VAL A 209 -9.46 5.47 13.86
N PHE A 210 -9.09 5.04 12.65
CA PHE A 210 -9.73 5.50 11.43
C PHE A 210 -11.17 4.99 11.27
N GLN A 211 -11.46 3.73 11.61
CA GLN A 211 -12.81 3.19 11.60
C GLN A 211 -13.74 3.93 12.57
N ASP A 212 -13.22 4.34 13.73
CA ASP A 212 -14.00 5.15 14.67
C ASP A 212 -14.21 6.59 14.15
N ALA A 213 -13.21 7.19 13.47
CA ALA A 213 -13.35 8.48 12.80
C ALA A 213 -14.31 8.42 11.58
N GLU A 214 -14.36 7.29 10.88
CA GLU A 214 -15.22 7.05 9.72
C GLU A 214 -16.71 7.18 10.08
N LYS A 215 -17.10 6.66 11.25
CA LYS A 215 -18.49 6.74 11.76
C LYS A 215 -18.97 8.19 11.86
N GLY A 216 -18.06 9.14 12.13
CA GLY A 216 -18.34 10.56 12.25
C GLY A 216 -18.19 11.37 10.96
N ASP A 217 -17.51 10.86 9.93
CA ASP A 217 -17.14 11.62 8.74
C ASP A 217 -17.39 10.87 7.42
N ARG A 218 -18.43 11.33 6.70
CA ARG A 218 -18.84 10.76 5.40
C ARG A 218 -17.74 10.83 4.33
N ILE A 219 -16.84 11.80 4.41
CA ILE A 219 -15.76 11.96 3.43
C ILE A 219 -14.71 10.86 3.65
N LEU A 220 -14.32 10.62 4.90
CA LEU A 220 -13.41 9.52 5.26
C LEU A 220 -14.04 8.17 4.93
N ALA A 221 -15.34 8.00 5.19
CA ALA A 221 -16.09 6.79 4.79
C ALA A 221 -16.13 6.56 3.28
N GLY A 222 -16.18 7.63 2.50
CA GLY A 222 -16.06 7.55 1.04
C GLY A 222 -14.69 7.06 0.58
N ALA A 223 -13.65 7.31 1.37
CA ALA A 223 -12.24 7.08 1.04
C ALA A 223 -11.61 5.87 1.78
N ASP A 224 -12.35 5.14 2.61
CA ASP A 224 -11.89 3.97 3.35
C ASP A 224 -11.05 3.00 2.49
N ARG A 225 -11.56 2.59 1.33
CA ARG A 225 -10.82 1.68 0.42
C ARG A 225 -9.48 2.25 -0.06
N LEU A 226 -9.37 3.56 -0.26
CA LEU A 226 -8.13 4.19 -0.66
C LEU A 226 -7.09 4.09 0.47
N PHE A 227 -7.52 4.37 1.70
CA PHE A 227 -6.69 4.31 2.89
C PHE A 227 -6.29 2.87 3.23
N CYS A 228 -7.23 1.93 3.22
CA CYS A 228 -7.03 0.51 3.52
C CYS A 228 -6.14 -0.24 2.50
N LYS A 229 -5.77 0.39 1.38
CA LYS A 229 -4.78 -0.11 0.42
C LYS A 229 -3.34 -0.04 0.96
N TYR A 230 -3.07 0.91 1.87
CA TYR A 230 -1.72 1.23 2.36
C TYR A 230 -1.44 0.64 3.75
N VAL A 231 -0.18 0.24 4.01
CA VAL A 231 0.22 -0.30 5.32
C VAL A 231 0.00 0.75 6.41
N LEU A 232 0.35 1.99 6.11
CA LEU A 232 0.11 3.14 6.97
C LEU A 232 -0.66 4.16 6.16
N PHE A 233 -1.63 4.81 6.77
CA PHE A 233 -2.42 5.80 6.05
C PHE A 233 -1.57 7.02 5.65
N GLU A 234 -0.46 7.25 6.36
CA GLU A 234 0.53 8.26 5.95
C GLU A 234 1.14 8.00 4.59
N LEU A 235 1.06 6.78 4.03
CA LEU A 235 1.65 6.42 2.74
C LEU A 235 0.72 6.69 1.56
N VAL A 236 -0.48 7.24 1.77
CA VAL A 236 -1.41 7.58 0.68
C VAL A 236 -0.84 8.58 -0.32
N TRP A 237 0.16 9.40 0.06
CA TRP A 237 0.86 10.28 -0.92
C TRP A 237 1.55 9.49 -2.04
N PHE A 238 1.85 8.20 -1.85
CA PHE A 238 2.34 7.35 -2.94
C PHE A 238 1.35 7.27 -4.09
N GLU A 239 0.06 7.43 -3.85
CA GLU A 239 -0.94 7.55 -4.93
C GLU A 239 -0.67 8.79 -5.79
N VAL A 240 -0.32 9.92 -5.19
CA VAL A 240 0.05 11.17 -5.90
C VAL A 240 1.37 10.97 -6.65
N VAL A 241 2.36 10.36 -6.02
CA VAL A 241 3.67 10.14 -6.65
C VAL A 241 3.59 9.20 -7.83
N LEU A 242 2.91 8.07 -7.71
CA LEU A 242 2.76 7.13 -8.83
C LEU A 242 2.00 7.75 -10.00
N LYS A 243 1.07 8.65 -9.71
CA LYS A 243 0.37 9.48 -10.70
C LYS A 243 1.31 10.47 -11.39
N LEU A 244 2.15 11.18 -10.64
CA LEU A 244 3.18 12.06 -11.20
C LEU A 244 4.20 11.29 -12.05
N VAL A 245 4.61 10.10 -11.60
CA VAL A 245 5.48 9.20 -12.37
C VAL A 245 4.81 8.81 -13.69
N SER A 246 3.52 8.48 -13.68
CA SER A 246 2.77 8.17 -14.90
C SER A 246 2.73 9.35 -15.87
N ALA A 247 2.52 10.57 -15.36
CA ALA A 247 2.59 11.79 -16.16
C ALA A 247 4.00 12.04 -16.71
N ALA A 248 5.04 11.76 -15.93
CA ALA A 248 6.43 11.86 -16.37
C ALA A 248 6.71 10.90 -17.53
N PHE A 249 6.27 9.64 -17.45
CA PHE A 249 6.40 8.68 -18.55
C PHE A 249 5.73 9.19 -19.84
N VAL A 250 4.52 9.76 -19.73
CA VAL A 250 3.83 10.35 -20.89
C VAL A 250 4.64 11.50 -21.49
N SER A 251 5.20 12.40 -20.66
CA SER A 251 6.00 13.53 -21.16
C SER A 251 7.34 13.11 -21.77
N VAL A 252 7.92 12.00 -21.30
CA VAL A 252 9.23 11.53 -21.73
C VAL A 252 9.17 10.79 -23.07
N ILE A 253 8.03 10.18 -23.41
CA ILE A 253 7.87 9.41 -24.64
C ILE A 253 8.11 10.24 -25.91
N ASP A 254 7.84 11.55 -25.87
CA ASP A 254 8.00 12.44 -27.03
C ASP A 254 9.44 13.03 -27.14
N SER A 255 10.39 12.57 -26.32
CA SER A 255 11.78 13.02 -26.34
C SER A 255 12.68 12.12 -27.19
N ASP A 256 13.70 12.69 -27.84
CA ASP A 256 14.75 11.94 -28.55
C ASP A 256 15.47 10.93 -27.62
N ASP A 257 15.57 11.24 -26.33
CA ASP A 257 16.17 10.41 -25.29
C ASP A 257 15.12 9.57 -24.52
N ALA A 258 13.92 9.37 -25.08
CA ALA A 258 12.82 8.68 -24.41
C ALA A 258 13.22 7.36 -23.72
N PRO A 259 14.00 6.45 -24.36
CA PRO A 259 14.33 5.16 -23.74
C PRO A 259 15.23 5.30 -22.49
N THR A 260 16.20 6.21 -22.50
CA THR A 260 17.14 6.39 -21.38
C THR A 260 16.44 7.07 -20.20
N LEU A 261 15.64 8.10 -20.48
CA LEU A 261 14.83 8.78 -19.48
C LEU A 261 13.76 7.86 -18.87
N CYS A 262 13.10 7.03 -19.69
CA CYS A 262 12.14 6.04 -19.20
C CYS A 262 12.82 5.01 -18.27
N ALA A 263 14.00 4.51 -18.64
CA ALA A 263 14.75 3.59 -17.81
C ALA A 263 15.12 4.23 -16.46
N GLY A 264 15.59 5.49 -16.47
CA GLY A 264 15.91 6.24 -15.26
C GLY A 264 14.71 6.42 -14.33
N VAL A 265 13.59 6.93 -14.84
CA VAL A 265 12.34 7.12 -14.06
C VAL A 265 11.84 5.80 -13.50
N ALA A 266 11.88 4.73 -14.30
CA ALA A 266 11.46 3.40 -13.88
C ALA A 266 12.33 2.85 -12.74
N LEU A 267 13.66 2.94 -12.83
CA LEU A 267 14.58 2.46 -11.78
C LEU A 267 14.43 3.25 -10.47
N VAL A 268 14.30 4.57 -10.56
CA VAL A 268 14.08 5.42 -9.37
C VAL A 268 12.75 5.04 -8.70
N THR A 269 11.69 4.83 -9.50
CA THR A 269 10.37 4.44 -8.98
C THR A 269 10.42 3.05 -8.35
N ALA A 270 11.06 2.08 -9.01
CA ALA A 270 11.24 0.72 -8.47
C ALA A 270 11.99 0.75 -7.13
N SER A 271 13.10 1.47 -7.07
CA SER A 271 13.93 1.60 -5.85
C SER A 271 13.15 2.25 -4.71
N THR A 272 12.35 3.27 -5.03
CA THR A 272 11.50 3.95 -4.05
C THR A 272 10.43 2.99 -3.52
N LEU A 273 9.72 2.27 -4.40
CA LEU A 273 8.69 1.29 -3.99
C LEU A 273 9.28 0.14 -3.18
N ALA A 274 10.46 -0.37 -3.57
CA ALA A 274 11.16 -1.41 -2.83
C ALA A 274 11.57 -0.94 -1.41
N SER A 275 11.95 0.33 -1.26
CA SER A 275 12.39 0.89 0.02
C SER A 275 11.23 1.20 0.96
N PHE A 276 10.14 1.77 0.44
CA PHE A 276 9.02 2.23 1.26
C PHE A 276 7.93 1.17 1.46
N GLN A 277 7.73 0.27 0.50
CA GLN A 277 6.69 -0.78 0.52
C GLN A 277 5.32 -0.25 0.98
N PRO A 278 4.73 0.68 0.21
CA PRO A 278 3.57 1.45 0.66
C PRO A 278 2.29 0.61 0.86
N TYR A 279 2.11 -0.47 0.12
CA TYR A 279 0.89 -1.27 0.13
C TYR A 279 0.86 -2.30 1.26
N VAL A 280 -0.33 -2.53 1.81
CA VAL A 280 -0.57 -3.55 2.86
C VAL A 280 -0.12 -4.92 2.39
N GLN A 281 -0.53 -5.27 1.17
CA GLN A 281 -0.19 -6.54 0.56
C GLN A 281 1.23 -6.47 0.03
N ARG A 282 2.11 -7.28 0.61
CA ARG A 282 3.49 -7.40 0.17
C ARG A 282 3.60 -7.78 -1.31
N GLN A 283 2.71 -8.64 -1.79
CA GLN A 283 2.63 -9.05 -3.19
C GLN A 283 2.49 -7.83 -4.14
N ALA A 284 1.65 -6.87 -3.79
CA ALA A 284 1.45 -5.66 -4.59
C ALA A 284 2.71 -4.79 -4.63
N ASN A 285 3.43 -4.65 -3.51
CA ASN A 285 4.71 -3.92 -3.48
C ASN A 285 5.76 -4.59 -4.36
N ASP A 286 5.93 -5.91 -4.21
CA ASP A 286 6.92 -6.69 -4.94
C ASP A 286 6.59 -6.67 -6.44
N LEU A 287 5.30 -6.83 -6.80
CA LEU A 287 4.85 -6.78 -8.19
C LEU A 287 5.07 -5.41 -8.80
N HIS A 288 4.66 -4.32 -8.15
CA HIS A 288 4.83 -2.97 -8.69
C HIS A 288 6.31 -2.62 -8.87
N SER A 289 7.15 -2.90 -7.87
CA SER A 289 8.59 -2.70 -7.98
C SER A 289 9.17 -3.49 -9.15
N PHE A 290 8.80 -4.76 -9.27
CA PHE A 290 9.26 -5.64 -10.34
C PHE A 290 8.77 -5.19 -11.72
N CYS A 291 7.53 -4.69 -11.84
CA CYS A 291 7.01 -4.09 -13.07
C CYS A 291 7.89 -2.91 -13.52
N PHE A 292 8.30 -2.03 -12.61
CA PHE A 292 9.16 -0.91 -12.97
C PHE A 292 10.59 -1.35 -13.32
N VAL A 293 11.16 -2.34 -12.63
CA VAL A 293 12.45 -2.94 -13.04
C VAL A 293 12.35 -3.54 -14.45
N CYS A 294 11.26 -4.27 -14.72
CA CYS A 294 10.99 -4.86 -16.02
C CYS A 294 10.79 -3.81 -17.11
N LEU A 295 10.12 -2.69 -16.80
CA LEU A 295 9.96 -1.56 -17.70
C LEU A 295 11.32 -0.92 -18.01
N ALA A 296 12.18 -0.74 -17.00
CA ALA A 296 13.54 -0.24 -17.20
C ALA A 296 14.38 -1.18 -18.07
N ALA A 297 14.31 -2.49 -17.80
CA ALA A 297 14.99 -3.50 -18.61
C ALA A 297 14.49 -3.49 -20.06
N SER A 298 13.18 -3.32 -20.27
CA SER A 298 12.62 -3.20 -21.61
C SER A 298 13.12 -1.95 -22.32
N ALA A 299 13.15 -0.80 -21.65
CA ALA A 299 13.67 0.44 -22.19
C ALA A 299 15.16 0.32 -22.57
N ALA A 300 15.97 -0.29 -21.71
CA ALA A 300 17.38 -0.60 -22.01
C ALA A 300 17.54 -1.57 -23.18
N GLY A 301 16.64 -2.55 -23.31
CA GLY A 301 16.57 -3.46 -24.45
C GLY A 301 16.40 -2.73 -25.79
N PHE A 302 15.58 -1.68 -25.83
CA PHE A 302 15.43 -0.83 -27.01
C PHE A 302 16.68 0.00 -27.32
N VAL A 303 17.42 0.47 -26.30
CA VAL A 303 18.70 1.19 -26.47
C VAL A 303 19.82 0.28 -26.99
N LEU A 304 19.84 -1.00 -26.56
CA LEU A 304 20.89 -1.98 -26.88
C LEU A 304 20.55 -2.93 -28.05
N PRO A 305 19.73 -2.48 -29.00
CA PRO A 305 18.96 -3.29 -29.96
C PRO A 305 18.65 -4.76 -29.61
N ASN A 306 18.34 -5.06 -28.34
CA ASN A 306 18.14 -6.43 -27.86
C ASN A 306 16.64 -6.75 -27.68
N VAL A 307 16.04 -7.25 -28.75
CA VAL A 307 14.60 -7.58 -28.81
C VAL A 307 14.19 -8.59 -27.74
N TRP A 308 15.07 -9.53 -27.38
CA TRP A 308 14.75 -10.55 -26.37
C TRP A 308 14.65 -9.95 -24.97
N VAL A 309 15.53 -9.02 -24.63
CA VAL A 309 15.47 -8.31 -23.33
C VAL A 309 14.17 -7.52 -23.21
N ALA A 310 13.78 -6.81 -24.29
CA ALA A 310 12.51 -6.08 -24.31
C ALA A 310 11.29 -7.00 -24.12
N ARG A 311 11.23 -8.11 -24.86
CA ARG A 311 10.12 -9.08 -24.76
C ARG A 311 10.06 -9.76 -23.41
N CYS A 312 11.20 -10.19 -22.87
CA CYS A 312 11.27 -10.80 -21.55
C CYS A 312 10.85 -9.83 -20.45
N GLY A 313 11.31 -8.56 -20.53
CA GLY A 313 10.88 -7.50 -19.61
C GLY A 313 9.35 -7.34 -19.59
N LEU A 314 8.70 -7.38 -20.74
CA LEU A 314 7.23 -7.28 -20.80
C LEU A 314 6.50 -8.54 -20.29
N ALA A 315 7.08 -9.73 -20.46
CA ALA A 315 6.45 -10.99 -20.07
C ALA A 315 6.61 -11.33 -18.57
N LEU A 316 7.76 -10.98 -17.98
CA LEU A 316 8.13 -11.36 -16.61
C LEU A 316 7.12 -10.92 -15.52
N PRO A 317 6.53 -9.71 -15.55
CA PRO A 317 5.54 -9.29 -14.55
C PRO A 317 4.33 -10.22 -14.47
N PHE A 318 3.89 -10.79 -15.60
CA PHE A 318 2.77 -11.73 -15.64
C PHE A 318 3.12 -13.06 -14.98
N LEU A 319 4.36 -13.53 -15.16
CA LEU A 319 4.85 -14.74 -14.49
C LEU A 319 4.96 -14.53 -12.97
N LEU A 320 5.42 -13.36 -12.54
CA LEU A 320 5.47 -13.03 -11.12
C LEU A 320 4.06 -12.94 -10.53
N ALA A 321 3.13 -12.25 -11.20
CA ALA A 321 1.73 -12.18 -10.76
C ALA A 321 1.11 -13.58 -10.62
N PHE A 322 1.35 -14.46 -11.61
CA PHE A 322 0.92 -15.86 -11.53
C PHE A 322 1.56 -16.59 -10.35
N ALA A 323 2.87 -16.48 -10.15
CA ALA A 323 3.56 -17.11 -9.03
C ALA A 323 3.06 -16.61 -7.66
N GLN A 324 2.72 -15.33 -7.54
CA GLN A 324 2.17 -14.74 -6.31
C GLN A 324 0.79 -15.32 -5.96
N THR A 325 -0.02 -15.72 -6.94
CA THR A 325 -1.31 -16.40 -6.68
C THR A 325 -1.14 -17.72 -5.93
N LEU A 326 0.04 -18.34 -5.99
CA LEU A 326 0.33 -19.62 -5.32
C LEU A 326 0.81 -19.44 -3.86
N ARG A 327 1.14 -18.22 -3.42
CA ARG A 327 1.62 -17.92 -2.05
C ARG A 327 0.90 -16.70 -1.47
N PRO A 328 -0.35 -16.88 -0.99
CA PRO A 328 -1.25 -15.76 -0.72
C PRO A 328 -0.89 -14.93 0.53
N ASP A 329 -0.36 -15.53 1.60
CA ASP A 329 -0.39 -14.86 2.91
C ASP A 329 0.98 -14.39 3.41
N GLY A 330 1.06 -13.07 3.65
CA GLY A 330 2.09 -12.44 4.46
C GLY A 330 1.63 -12.26 5.92
N PRO A 331 2.54 -11.92 6.83
CA PRO A 331 2.20 -11.64 8.22
C PRO A 331 1.24 -10.44 8.35
N GLU A 332 1.27 -9.49 7.42
CA GLU A 332 0.34 -8.35 7.38
C GLU A 332 -1.10 -8.79 7.06
N SER A 333 -1.30 -9.68 6.09
CA SER A 333 -2.65 -10.19 5.76
C SER A 333 -3.17 -11.11 6.86
N LEU A 334 -2.30 -11.94 7.41
CA LEU A 334 -2.62 -12.78 8.58
C LEU A 334 -3.06 -11.95 9.78
N ALA A 335 -2.31 -10.89 10.11
CA ALA A 335 -2.65 -9.99 11.22
C ALA A 335 -4.01 -9.31 11.01
N LEU A 336 -4.35 -8.91 9.78
CA LEU A 336 -5.66 -8.33 9.49
C LEU A 336 -6.79 -9.34 9.71
N ARG A 337 -6.66 -10.56 9.20
CA ARG A 337 -7.69 -11.61 9.42
C ARG A 337 -7.86 -11.94 10.89
N LEU A 338 -6.75 -12.12 11.61
CA LEU A 338 -6.77 -12.41 13.04
C LEU A 338 -7.41 -11.27 13.82
N TYR A 339 -7.14 -10.02 13.44
CA TYR A 339 -7.72 -8.85 14.07
C TYR A 339 -9.23 -8.78 13.84
N GLU A 340 -9.70 -9.01 12.61
CA GLU A 340 -11.13 -9.02 12.28
C GLU A 340 -11.91 -10.08 13.08
N VAL A 341 -11.33 -11.27 13.26
CA VAL A 341 -11.94 -12.34 14.08
C VAL A 341 -11.91 -11.96 15.57
N ALA A 342 -10.79 -11.45 16.06
CA ALA A 342 -10.64 -11.08 17.46
C ALA A 342 -11.53 -9.89 17.86
N GLU A 343 -11.72 -8.93 16.96
CA GLU A 343 -12.59 -7.76 17.17
C GLU A 343 -14.06 -8.18 17.38
N GLN A 344 -14.52 -9.22 16.69
CA GLN A 344 -15.88 -9.75 16.86
C GLN A 344 -16.10 -10.38 18.25
N GLN A 345 -15.03 -10.91 18.85
CA GLN A 345 -15.05 -11.56 20.16
C GLN A 345 -14.59 -10.63 21.30
N LEU A 346 -14.30 -9.36 20.99
CA LEU A 346 -13.87 -8.36 21.96
C LEU A 346 -14.78 -8.24 23.20
N PRO A 347 -16.12 -8.31 23.11
CA PRO A 347 -17.00 -8.25 24.29
C PRO A 347 -16.83 -9.44 25.24
N GLU A 348 -16.43 -10.61 24.74
CA GLU A 348 -16.18 -11.80 25.56
C GLU A 348 -14.85 -11.64 26.32
N LEU A 349 -13.86 -11.04 25.67
CA LEU A 349 -12.57 -10.73 26.29
C LEU A 349 -12.72 -9.71 27.44
N GLU A 350 -13.62 -8.73 27.30
CA GLU A 350 -13.96 -7.77 28.36
C GLU A 350 -14.56 -8.46 29.60
N GLN A 351 -15.30 -9.55 29.39
CA GLN A 351 -15.89 -10.36 30.45
C GLN A 351 -14.87 -11.32 31.08
N GLY A 352 -13.61 -11.30 30.64
CA GLY A 352 -12.53 -12.14 31.15
C GLY A 352 -12.46 -13.53 30.50
N ALA A 353 -13.19 -13.75 29.41
CA ALA A 353 -13.08 -14.98 28.63
C ALA A 353 -11.72 -15.09 27.95
N THR A 354 -11.34 -16.31 27.57
CA THR A 354 -10.14 -16.58 26.79
C THR A 354 -10.54 -16.82 25.35
N ILE A 355 -9.91 -16.10 24.42
CA ILE A 355 -10.16 -16.23 22.98
C ILE A 355 -9.06 -17.09 22.37
N GLU A 356 -9.40 -18.11 21.61
CA GLU A 356 -8.44 -18.93 20.86
C GLU A 356 -8.51 -18.59 19.37
N LEU A 357 -7.37 -18.18 18.79
CA LEU A 357 -7.25 -17.92 17.37
C LEU A 357 -6.26 -18.89 16.73
N SER A 358 -6.65 -19.45 15.58
CA SER A 358 -5.75 -20.24 14.76
C SER A 358 -4.86 -19.33 13.91
N VAL A 359 -3.58 -19.28 14.25
CA VAL A 359 -2.49 -18.67 13.47
C VAL A 359 -1.99 -19.71 12.46
N ALA A 360 -2.91 -20.21 11.63
CA ALA A 360 -2.58 -21.04 10.48
C ALA A 360 -2.46 -20.17 9.24
N THR A 361 -1.37 -20.35 8.49
CA THR A 361 -1.25 -19.80 7.14
C THR A 361 -2.13 -20.64 6.21
N GLU A 362 -3.44 -20.41 6.21
CA GLU A 362 -4.33 -21.10 5.29
C GLU A 362 -3.88 -20.86 3.85
N ARG A 363 -3.57 -21.93 3.12
CA ARG A 363 -3.47 -21.87 1.66
C ARG A 363 -4.89 -21.70 1.12
N LEU A 364 -5.38 -20.46 1.07
CA LEU A 364 -6.68 -20.17 0.47
C LEU A 364 -6.61 -20.41 -1.04
N LEU A 365 -7.00 -21.62 -1.45
CA LEU A 365 -7.48 -21.93 -2.80
C LEU A 365 -8.95 -21.49 -3.00
N GLN A 366 -9.50 -20.67 -2.10
CA GLN A 366 -10.89 -20.21 -2.17
C GLN A 366 -11.01 -18.75 -2.59
N SER A 367 -11.36 -18.60 -3.87
CA SER A 367 -12.29 -17.61 -4.43
C SER A 367 -12.39 -16.25 -3.73
N ASN A 368 -11.47 -15.33 -4.06
CA ASN A 368 -11.80 -13.91 -4.07
C ASN A 368 -11.13 -13.24 -5.27
N VAL A 369 -11.74 -13.45 -6.43
CA VAL A 369 -11.42 -12.78 -7.72
C VAL A 369 -11.83 -11.28 -7.71
N GLY A 370 -12.11 -10.69 -6.53
CA GLY A 370 -12.65 -9.34 -6.42
C GLY A 370 -11.68 -8.24 -5.97
N PHE A 371 -10.43 -8.56 -5.62
CA PHE A 371 -9.52 -7.58 -4.98
C PHE A 371 -8.43 -6.99 -5.88
N TRP A 372 -8.36 -7.42 -7.14
CA TRP A 372 -7.39 -6.93 -8.12
C TRP A 372 -7.99 -5.89 -9.07
N VAL A 373 -8.58 -4.80 -8.54
CA VAL A 373 -8.82 -3.56 -9.30
C VAL A 373 -8.71 -2.36 -8.38
#